data_AF-A0A934HH49-F1
#
_entry.id   AF-A0A934HH49-F1
#
_cell.length_a   1.000
_cell.length_b   1.000
_cell.length_c   1.000
_cell.angle_alpha   90.00
_cell.angle_beta   90.00
_cell.angle_gamma   90.00
#
_symmetry.space_group_name_H-M   'P 1'
#
loop_
_entity.id
_entity.type
_entity.pdbx_description
1 polymer ?
#
loop_
_entity_poly.entity_id
_entity_poly.type
_entity_poly.pdbx_seq_one_letter_code
_entity_poly.pdbx_strand_id
1 'polypeptide(L)'
;MKNPSLVSRVFKLRFGLKLCLITIAGVVAAGEFLFFLTSKDLSGSYSQSVYAIYALKIKIFPLIFASFYSLAILGVVAGAIAVISMFFSHKIAGPLFRLERSMEAIGKGDLTVGTFFRQKDQLVPLAEEINAMVRSLNHTARSCSDALSDIKRSEDRLYELLKAEPPPEKEIAQTLIKIKTGIEGLKRASSTIKVKEG
;
A
#
# COMPACT_ATOMS: atom_id res chain seq x y z
N MET A 1 4.46 -24.47 4.75
CA MET A 1 3.40 -23.80 3.97
C MET A 1 3.97 -22.55 3.32
N LYS A 2 3.98 -22.52 1.98
CA LYS A 2 4.70 -21.56 1.15
C LYS A 2 3.69 -20.56 0.61
N ASN A 3 3.50 -19.42 1.28
CA ASN A 3 2.75 -18.31 0.70
C ASN A 3 3.72 -17.52 -0.19
N PRO A 4 3.61 -17.59 -1.53
CA PRO A 4 4.41 -16.73 -2.37
C PRO A 4 3.92 -15.29 -2.16
N SER A 5 4.86 -14.39 -1.82
CA SER A 5 4.61 -12.95 -1.69
C SER A 5 3.67 -12.45 -2.78
N LEU A 6 2.55 -11.84 -2.40
CA LEU A 6 1.47 -11.42 -3.30
C LEU A 6 1.94 -10.46 -4.42
N VAL A 7 3.07 -9.77 -4.21
CA VAL A 7 3.40 -8.56 -5.00
C VAL A 7 4.66 -8.67 -5.87
N SER A 8 5.62 -9.56 -5.59
CA SER A 8 6.99 -9.24 -6.03
C SER A 8 7.37 -9.60 -7.47
N ARG A 9 6.75 -10.62 -8.09
CA ARG A 9 7.19 -11.14 -9.41
C ARG A 9 6.06 -11.30 -10.42
N VAL A 10 4.90 -11.78 -9.96
CA VAL A 10 3.70 -11.95 -10.79
C VAL A 10 3.02 -10.62 -11.10
N PHE A 11 3.00 -9.67 -10.15
CA PHE A 11 2.46 -8.32 -10.36
C PHE A 11 3.28 -7.54 -11.39
N LYS A 12 4.62 -7.58 -11.29
CA LYS A 12 5.52 -6.84 -12.20
C LYS A 12 5.38 -7.28 -13.65
N LEU A 13 5.35 -8.58 -13.91
CA LEU A 13 5.24 -9.11 -15.28
C LEU A 13 3.82 -9.00 -15.81
N ARG A 14 2.79 -9.34 -15.02
CA ARG A 14 1.41 -9.28 -15.50
C ARG A 14 0.92 -7.84 -15.68
N PHE A 15 1.31 -6.91 -14.81
CA PHE A 15 0.88 -5.50 -14.93
C PHE A 15 1.56 -4.80 -16.10
N GLY A 16 2.89 -4.89 -16.21
CA GLY A 16 3.62 -4.27 -17.33
C GLY A 16 3.18 -4.82 -18.69
N LEU A 17 3.03 -6.15 -18.80
CA LEU A 17 2.63 -6.80 -20.05
C LEU A 17 1.17 -6.49 -20.41
N LYS A 18 0.24 -6.48 -19.43
CA LYS A 18 -1.14 -6.03 -19.67
C LYS A 18 -1.21 -4.58 -20.11
N LEU A 19 -0.39 -3.70 -19.51
CA LEU A 19 -0.40 -2.27 -19.84
C LEU A 19 0.15 -2.02 -21.24
N CYS A 20 1.23 -2.71 -21.64
CA CYS A 20 1.71 -2.69 -23.03
C CYS A 20 0.65 -3.21 -24.02
N LEU A 21 -0.03 -4.31 -23.70
CA LEU A 21 -1.10 -4.84 -24.56
C LEU A 21 -2.26 -3.87 -24.70
N ILE A 22 -2.68 -3.21 -23.61
CA ILE A 22 -3.75 -2.19 -23.62
C ILE A 22 -3.32 -0.99 -24.47
N THR A 23 -2.08 -0.51 -24.33
CA THR A 23 -1.60 0.62 -25.14
C THR A 23 -1.53 0.28 -26.62
N ILE A 24 -1.08 -0.92 -26.98
CA ILE A 24 -1.05 -1.39 -28.37
C ILE A 24 -2.48 -1.50 -28.91
N ALA A 25 -3.39 -2.12 -28.16
CA ALA A 25 -4.79 -2.24 -28.54
C ALA A 25 -5.46 -0.87 -28.74
N GLY A 26 -5.16 0.12 -27.87
CA GLY A 26 -5.67 1.48 -28.01
C GLY A 26 -5.18 2.18 -29.29
N VAL A 27 -3.91 2.02 -29.65
CA VAL A 27 -3.36 2.57 -30.90
C VAL A 27 -4.01 1.89 -32.12
N VAL A 28 -4.18 0.57 -32.09
CA VAL A 28 -4.83 -0.18 -33.18
C VAL A 28 -6.29 0.25 -33.34
N ALA A 29 -7.05 0.30 -32.25
CA ALA A 29 -8.46 0.70 -32.28
C ALA A 29 -8.65 2.14 -32.78
N ALA A 30 -7.77 3.07 -32.37
CA ALA A 30 -7.79 4.43 -32.88
C ALA A 30 -7.47 4.50 -34.37
N GLY A 31 -6.51 3.69 -34.83
CA GLY A 31 -6.18 3.55 -36.25
C GLY A 31 -7.36 3.02 -37.07
N GLU A 32 -8.03 1.96 -36.60
CA GLU A 32 -9.24 1.41 -37.24
C GLU A 32 -10.39 2.41 -37.26
N PHE A 33 -10.60 3.15 -36.17
CA PHE A 33 -11.64 4.18 -36.08
C PHE A 33 -11.39 5.31 -37.09
N LEU A 34 -10.14 5.79 -37.21
CA LEU A 34 -9.77 6.79 -38.21
C LEU A 34 -9.92 6.26 -39.63
N PHE A 35 -9.53 5.00 -39.87
CA PHE A 35 -9.73 4.35 -41.14
C PHE A 35 -11.22 4.31 -41.49
N PHE A 36 -12.08 3.87 -40.57
CA PHE A 36 -13.52 3.82 -40.78
C PHE A 36 -14.15 5.19 -41.04
N LEU A 37 -13.74 6.24 -40.31
CA LEU A 37 -14.19 7.62 -40.56
C LEU A 37 -13.77 8.13 -41.95
N THR A 38 -12.58 7.75 -42.41
CA THR A 38 -12.04 8.15 -43.72
C THR A 38 -12.62 7.33 -44.87
N SER A 39 -12.99 6.07 -44.61
CA SER A 39 -13.43 5.09 -45.61
C SER A 39 -14.91 5.22 -46.00
N LYS A 40 -15.66 6.18 -45.45
CA LYS A 40 -17.07 6.37 -45.81
C LYS A 40 -17.21 7.06 -47.17
N ASP A 41 -17.47 6.23 -48.18
CA ASP A 41 -18.05 6.40 -49.51
C ASP A 41 -18.00 7.77 -50.20
N LEU A 42 -17.23 7.83 -51.30
CA LEU A 42 -17.43 8.76 -52.42
C LEU A 42 -18.68 8.36 -53.22
N SER A 43 -19.87 8.47 -52.64
CA SER A 43 -21.13 8.27 -53.38
C SER A 43 -21.62 9.58 -53.99
N GLY A 44 -21.15 9.90 -55.20
CA GLY A 44 -21.60 11.06 -55.97
C GLY A 44 -21.47 10.80 -57.47
N SER A 45 -22.36 11.42 -58.27
CA SER A 45 -22.37 11.32 -59.75
C SER A 45 -20.99 11.60 -60.35
N TYR A 46 -20.66 11.03 -61.52
CA TYR A 46 -19.34 11.11 -62.19
C TYR A 46 -18.73 12.53 -62.20
N SER A 47 -19.55 13.57 -62.36
CA SER A 47 -19.13 14.97 -62.30
C SER A 47 -18.66 15.41 -60.90
N GLN A 48 -19.38 15.03 -59.84
CA GLN A 48 -18.99 15.29 -58.45
C GLN A 48 -17.73 14.50 -58.08
N SER A 49 -17.55 13.30 -58.62
CA SER A 49 -16.33 12.50 -58.42
C SER A 49 -15.10 13.18 -59.02
N VAL A 50 -15.20 13.80 -60.20
CA VAL A 50 -14.06 14.54 -60.80
C VAL A 50 -13.69 15.77 -59.98
N TYR A 51 -14.66 16.56 -59.50
CA TYR A 51 -14.37 17.68 -58.60
C TYR A 51 -13.81 17.21 -57.25
N ALA A 52 -14.34 16.12 -56.72
CA ALA A 52 -13.83 15.49 -55.50
C ALA A 52 -12.39 15.01 -55.71
N ILE A 53 -12.04 14.37 -56.83
CA ILE A 53 -10.67 13.90 -57.12
C ILE A 53 -9.68 15.07 -57.23
N TYR A 54 -10.06 16.17 -57.89
CA TYR A 54 -9.21 17.36 -57.98
C TYR A 54 -9.02 18.07 -56.62
N ALA A 55 -10.09 18.21 -55.84
CA ALA A 55 -10.03 18.75 -54.48
C ALA A 55 -9.26 17.83 -53.52
N LEU A 56 -9.39 16.51 -53.70
CA LEU A 56 -8.67 15.50 -52.94
C LEU A 56 -7.18 15.59 -53.26
N LYS A 57 -6.77 15.71 -54.53
CA LYS A 57 -5.35 15.83 -54.92
C LYS A 57 -4.62 16.98 -54.22
N ILE A 58 -5.29 18.11 -53.99
CA ILE A 58 -4.75 19.28 -53.27
C ILE A 58 -4.75 19.04 -51.74
N LYS A 59 -5.76 18.34 -51.21
CA LYS A 59 -5.92 18.10 -49.77
C LYS A 59 -5.32 16.78 -49.26
N ILE A 60 -4.84 15.90 -50.13
CA ILE A 60 -4.35 14.57 -49.75
C ILE A 60 -3.07 14.66 -48.92
N PHE A 61 -2.17 15.56 -49.30
CA PHE A 61 -0.92 15.79 -48.56
C PHE A 61 -1.18 16.28 -47.14
N PRO A 62 -1.96 17.37 -46.90
CA PRO A 62 -2.25 17.81 -45.54
C PRO A 62 -3.10 16.80 -44.77
N LEU A 63 -3.99 16.03 -45.42
CA LEU A 63 -4.78 14.99 -44.75
C LEU A 63 -3.93 13.81 -44.28
N ILE A 64 -3.08 13.26 -45.16
CA ILE A 64 -2.14 12.19 -44.80
C ILE A 64 -1.18 12.67 -43.71
N PHE A 65 -0.67 13.89 -43.84
CA PHE A 65 0.22 14.47 -42.84
C PHE A 65 -0.49 14.65 -41.49
N ALA A 66 -1.73 15.11 -41.47
CA ALA A 66 -2.53 15.25 -40.25
C ALA A 66 -2.85 13.90 -39.60
N SER A 67 -3.19 12.86 -40.38
CA SER A 67 -3.43 11.50 -39.88
C SER A 67 -2.16 10.84 -39.35
N PHE A 68 -1.03 11.01 -40.04
CA PHE A 68 0.25 10.51 -39.57
C PHE A 68 0.69 11.23 -38.28
N TYR A 69 0.52 12.55 -38.24
CA TYR A 69 0.84 13.36 -37.07
C TYR A 69 -0.03 13.02 -35.85
N SER A 70 -1.34 12.80 -36.03
CA SER A 70 -2.23 12.41 -34.94
C SER A 70 -1.90 11.02 -34.39
N LEU A 71 -1.58 10.06 -35.26
CA LEU A 71 -1.15 8.71 -34.85
C LEU A 71 0.22 8.73 -34.17
N ALA A 72 1.15 9.56 -34.64
CA ALA A 72 2.45 9.77 -34.02
C ALA A 72 2.32 10.36 -32.60
N ILE A 73 1.48 11.38 -32.41
CA ILE A 73 1.19 11.94 -31.08
C ILE A 73 0.59 10.87 -30.18
N LEU A 74 -0.40 10.11 -30.66
CA LEU A 74 -1.02 9.04 -29.88
C LEU A 74 0.00 8.00 -29.44
N GLY A 75 0.89 7.58 -30.35
CA GLY A 75 1.96 6.63 -30.05
C GLY A 75 2.95 7.17 -29.00
N VAL A 76 3.35 8.43 -29.12
CA VAL A 76 4.25 9.08 -28.14
C VAL A 76 3.58 9.19 -26.77
N VAL A 77 2.33 9.63 -26.70
CA VAL A 77 1.58 9.75 -25.44
C VAL A 77 1.38 8.37 -24.80
N ALA A 78 0.97 7.36 -25.58
CA ALA A 78 0.81 5.99 -25.10
C ALA A 78 2.15 5.41 -24.59
N GLY A 79 3.24 5.63 -25.32
CA GLY A 79 4.58 5.22 -24.93
C GLY A 79 5.04 5.90 -23.63
N ALA A 80 4.81 7.20 -23.49
CA ALA A 80 5.11 7.94 -22.27
C ALA A 80 4.33 7.39 -21.06
N ILE A 81 3.03 7.13 -21.22
CA ILE A 81 2.19 6.52 -20.17
C ILE A 81 2.73 5.14 -19.79
N ALA A 82 3.14 4.31 -20.76
CA ALA A 82 3.69 2.99 -20.51
C ALA A 82 4.99 3.05 -19.70
N VAL A 83 5.91 3.93 -20.11
CA VAL A 83 7.19 4.14 -19.44
C VAL A 83 6.98 4.65 -18.01
N ILE A 84 6.14 5.68 -17.82
CA ILE A 84 5.81 6.22 -16.49
C ILE A 84 5.22 5.12 -15.61
N SER A 85 4.28 4.35 -16.13
CA SER A 85 3.61 3.26 -15.39
C SER A 85 4.59 2.17 -14.96
N MET A 86 5.54 1.82 -15.84
CA MET A 86 6.62 0.86 -15.53
C MET A 86 7.52 1.39 -14.41
N PHE A 87 7.97 2.65 -14.49
CA PHE A 87 8.82 3.25 -13.45
C PHE A 87 8.09 3.38 -12.11
N PHE A 88 6.81 3.75 -12.11
CA PHE A 88 5.98 3.81 -10.90
C PHE A 88 5.83 2.44 -10.23
N SER A 89 5.64 1.38 -11.02
CA SER A 89 5.53 0.02 -10.49
C SER A 89 6.78 -0.39 -9.68
N HIS A 90 7.98 -0.04 -10.16
CA HIS A 90 9.22 -0.34 -9.47
C HIS A 90 9.40 0.43 -8.16
N LYS A 91 8.97 1.69 -8.11
CA LYS A 91 9.04 2.53 -6.90
C LYS A 91 8.06 2.13 -5.80
N ILE A 92 7.01 1.38 -6.13
CA ILE A 92 5.98 0.93 -5.17
C ILE A 92 6.25 -0.51 -4.73
N ALA A 93 6.53 -1.42 -5.67
CA ALA A 93 6.60 -2.86 -5.38
C ALA A 93 7.72 -3.24 -4.40
N GLY A 94 8.87 -2.55 -4.43
CA GLY A 94 9.99 -2.81 -3.52
C GLY A 94 9.65 -2.43 -2.07
N PRO A 95 9.29 -1.16 -1.81
CA PRO A 95 8.85 -0.72 -0.48
C PRO A 95 7.65 -1.52 0.05
N LEU A 96 6.68 -1.85 -0.80
CA LEU A 96 5.51 -2.65 -0.39
C LEU A 96 5.88 -4.06 0.08
N PHE A 97 6.84 -4.72 -0.57
CA PHE A 97 7.34 -6.02 -0.12
C PHE A 97 8.03 -5.94 1.25
N ARG A 98 8.80 -4.87 1.49
CA ARG A 98 9.44 -4.65 2.80
C ARG A 98 8.39 -4.36 3.88
N LEU A 99 7.35 -3.60 3.54
CA LEU A 99 6.21 -3.33 4.41
C LEU A 99 5.52 -4.63 4.84
N GLU A 100 5.24 -5.52 3.89
CA GLU A 100 4.62 -6.84 4.14
C GLU A 100 5.43 -7.64 5.16
N ARG A 101 6.77 -7.65 5.02
CA ARG A 101 7.66 -8.35 5.96
C ARG A 101 7.68 -7.73 7.35
N SER A 102 7.69 -6.40 7.44
CA SER A 102 7.56 -5.71 8.73
C SER A 102 6.23 -6.05 9.40
N MET A 103 5.11 -6.00 8.65
CA MET A 103 3.80 -6.33 9.20
C MET A 103 3.69 -7.80 9.64
N GLU A 104 4.33 -8.73 8.92
CA GLU A 104 4.41 -10.13 9.32
C GLU A 104 5.17 -10.30 10.65
N ALA A 105 6.27 -9.56 10.84
CA ALA A 105 7.03 -9.58 12.10
C ALA A 105 6.22 -8.97 13.26
N ILE A 106 5.58 -7.82 13.03
CA ILE A 106 4.69 -7.15 13.99
C ILE A 106 3.54 -8.09 14.40
N GLY A 107 2.93 -8.77 13.43
CA GLY A 107 1.86 -9.74 13.67
C GLY A 107 2.30 -10.97 14.47
N LYS A 108 3.60 -11.29 14.49
CA LYS A 108 4.19 -12.33 15.34
C LYS A 108 4.59 -11.83 16.74
N GLY A 109 4.35 -10.55 17.03
CA GLY A 109 4.67 -9.92 18.32
C GLY A 109 6.04 -9.24 18.39
N ASP A 110 6.80 -9.17 17.29
CA ASP A 110 8.05 -8.42 17.26
C ASP A 110 7.76 -6.92 17.06
N LEU A 111 7.71 -6.17 18.16
CA LEU A 111 7.48 -4.73 18.19
C LEU A 111 8.79 -3.92 18.18
N THR A 112 9.93 -4.57 17.90
CA THR A 112 11.24 -3.90 17.80
C THR A 112 11.59 -3.51 16.35
N VAL A 113 10.82 -4.02 15.38
CA VAL A 113 11.05 -3.74 13.96
C VAL A 113 10.71 -2.30 13.58
N GLY A 114 11.56 -1.70 12.75
CA GLY A 114 11.34 -0.39 12.15
C GLY A 114 11.25 -0.47 10.63
N THR A 115 10.27 0.20 10.05
CA THR A 115 10.07 0.25 8.59
C THR A 115 10.58 1.60 8.05
N PHE A 116 11.65 1.58 7.26
CA PHE A 116 12.23 2.80 6.68
C PHE A 116 12.40 2.66 5.18
N PHE A 117 11.91 3.62 4.40
CA PHE A 117 12.06 3.65 2.94
C PHE A 117 13.01 4.76 2.51
N ARG A 118 13.44 4.74 1.24
CA ARG A 118 14.28 5.81 0.70
C ARG A 118 13.43 7.06 0.51
N GLN A 119 14.02 8.24 0.64
CA GLN A 119 13.31 9.53 0.54
C GLN A 119 12.54 9.73 -0.79
N LYS A 120 12.93 9.02 -1.85
CA LYS A 120 12.27 9.06 -3.18
C LYS A 120 11.14 8.02 -3.34
N ASP A 121 10.89 7.21 -2.32
CA ASP A 121 9.83 6.19 -2.35
C ASP A 121 8.49 6.83 -1.96
N GLN A 122 7.41 6.44 -2.65
CA GLN A 122 6.08 7.02 -2.45
C GLN A 122 5.41 6.57 -1.14
N LEU A 123 5.90 5.49 -0.53
CA LEU A 123 5.30 4.86 0.65
C LEU A 123 5.92 5.33 1.98
N VAL A 124 6.76 6.37 1.97
CA VAL A 124 7.40 6.91 3.20
C VAL A 124 6.35 7.32 4.26
N PRO A 125 5.28 8.07 3.94
CA PRO A 125 4.29 8.44 4.96
C PRO A 125 3.60 7.22 5.58
N LEU A 126 3.32 6.19 4.78
CA LEU A 126 2.75 4.94 5.28
C LEU A 126 3.69 4.21 6.25
N ALA A 127 5.00 4.24 5.98
CA ALA A 127 5.99 3.66 6.89
C ALA A 127 6.03 4.40 8.23
N GLU A 128 5.90 5.73 8.22
CA GLU A 128 5.87 6.55 9.43
C GLU A 128 4.66 6.23 10.30
N GLU A 129 3.47 6.12 9.68
CA GLU A 129 2.23 5.72 10.36
C GLU A 129 2.34 4.30 10.97
N ILE A 130 2.88 3.33 10.22
CA ILE A 130 3.12 1.98 10.77
C ILE A 130 4.10 2.02 11.94
N ASN A 131 5.18 2.79 11.83
CA ASN A 131 6.13 2.92 12.94
C ASN A 131 5.48 3.59 14.16
N ALA A 132 4.59 4.56 13.96
CA ALA A 132 3.82 5.17 15.04
C ALA A 132 2.91 4.15 15.74
N MET A 133 2.20 3.33 14.96
CA MET A 133 1.40 2.22 15.47
C MET A 133 2.26 1.23 16.27
N VAL A 134 3.42 0.78 15.75
CA VAL A 134 4.32 -0.13 16.46
C VAL A 134 4.82 0.46 17.77
N ARG A 135 5.18 1.76 17.79
CA ARG A 135 5.57 2.45 19.02
C ARG A 135 4.44 2.45 20.05
N SER A 136 3.20 2.73 19.63
CA SER A 136 2.03 2.70 20.51
C SER A 136 1.79 1.30 21.09
N LEU A 137 1.83 0.27 20.24
CA LEU A 137 1.69 -1.12 20.69
C LEU A 137 2.80 -1.53 21.67
N ASN A 138 4.06 -1.16 21.38
CA ASN A 138 5.19 -1.47 22.24
C ASN A 138 5.07 -0.77 23.60
N HIS A 139 4.63 0.50 23.61
CA HIS A 139 4.37 1.23 24.83
C HIS A 139 3.31 0.52 25.69
N THR A 140 2.17 0.14 25.10
CA THR A 140 1.12 -0.60 25.82
C THR A 140 1.62 -1.95 26.35
N ALA A 141 2.35 -2.71 25.53
CA ALA A 141 2.90 -4.01 25.94
C ALA A 141 3.87 -3.87 27.12
N ARG A 142 4.74 -2.85 27.10
CA ARG A 142 5.65 -2.53 28.21
C ARG A 142 4.88 -2.13 29.47
N SER A 143 3.90 -1.22 29.37
CA SER A 143 3.09 -0.83 30.53
C SER A 143 2.36 -2.01 31.18
N CYS A 144 1.86 -2.95 30.39
CA CYS A 144 1.29 -4.19 30.92
C CYS A 144 2.34 -5.06 31.62
N SER A 145 3.52 -5.22 31.01
CA SER A 145 4.63 -5.98 31.59
C SER A 145 5.13 -5.38 32.91
N ASP A 146 5.27 -4.06 32.97
CA ASP A 146 5.72 -3.33 34.16
C ASP A 146 4.70 -3.50 35.30
N ALA A 147 3.40 -3.27 35.02
CA ALA A 147 2.33 -3.47 36.00
C ALA A 147 2.28 -4.92 36.52
N LEU A 148 2.50 -5.92 35.64
CA LEU A 148 2.55 -7.32 36.04
C LEU A 148 3.78 -7.61 36.93
N SER A 149 4.92 -6.99 36.64
CA SER A 149 6.13 -7.13 37.47
C SER A 149 5.95 -6.53 38.86
N ASP A 150 5.25 -5.40 38.97
CA ASP A 150 4.91 -4.75 40.24
C ASP A 150 3.93 -5.59 41.07
N ILE A 151 2.93 -6.19 40.41
CA ILE A 151 2.00 -7.13 41.05
C ILE A 151 2.77 -8.33 41.59
N LYS A 152 3.62 -8.96 40.76
CA LYS A 152 4.39 -10.15 41.16
C LYS A 152 5.33 -9.85 42.34
N ARG A 153 6.05 -8.72 42.31
CA ARG A 153 6.89 -8.30 43.43
C ARG A 153 6.08 -8.07 44.72
N SER A 154 4.86 -7.52 44.59
CA SER A 154 3.98 -7.30 45.74
C SER A 154 3.41 -8.61 46.27
N GLU A 155 3.11 -9.57 45.39
CA GLU A 155 2.71 -10.94 45.75
C GLU A 155 3.84 -11.67 46.50
N ASP A 156 5.07 -11.64 45.99
CA ASP A 156 6.23 -12.26 46.65
C ASP A 156 6.43 -11.69 48.07
N ARG A 157 6.31 -10.36 48.22
CA ARG A 157 6.40 -9.70 49.53
C ARG A 157 5.24 -10.09 50.46
N LEU A 158 4.03 -10.29 49.93
CA LEU A 158 2.89 -10.74 50.73
C LEU A 158 3.16 -12.13 51.31
N TYR A 159 3.72 -13.04 50.52
CA TYR A 159 4.11 -14.37 50.98
C TYR A 159 5.19 -14.34 52.06
N GLU A 160 6.15 -13.42 52.00
CA GLU A 160 7.16 -13.24 53.06
C GLU A 160 6.54 -12.74 54.37
N LEU A 161 5.65 -11.75 54.30
CA LEU A 161 4.99 -11.18 55.49
C LEU A 161 4.06 -12.18 56.19
N LEU A 162 3.42 -13.08 55.44
CA LEU A 162 2.57 -14.13 55.98
C LEU A 162 3.36 -15.23 56.73
N LYS A 163 4.68 -15.35 56.51
CA LYS A 163 5.54 -16.29 57.23
C LYS A 163 6.02 -15.78 58.58
N ALA A 164 5.88 -14.48 58.87
CA ALA A 164 6.28 -13.90 60.15
C ALA A 164 5.25 -14.22 61.24
N GLU A 165 5.70 -14.50 62.46
CA GLU A 165 4.83 -14.74 63.63
C GLU A 165 5.13 -13.73 64.76
N PRO A 166 4.16 -12.88 65.16
CA PRO A 166 2.87 -12.66 64.51
C PRO A 166 3.03 -11.89 63.18
N PRO A 167 2.16 -12.14 62.19
CA PRO A 167 2.24 -11.46 60.91
C PRO A 167 1.95 -9.96 61.07
N PRO A 168 2.76 -9.08 60.48
CA PRO A 168 2.57 -7.64 60.59
C PRO A 168 1.37 -7.18 59.74
N GLU A 169 0.18 -7.14 60.35
CA GLU A 169 -1.10 -6.81 59.68
C GLU A 169 -1.05 -5.49 58.89
N LYS A 170 -0.37 -4.46 59.43
CA LYS A 170 -0.22 -3.17 58.74
C LYS A 170 0.55 -3.30 57.42
N GLU A 171 1.60 -4.11 57.38
CA GLU A 171 2.41 -4.31 56.17
C GLU A 171 1.68 -5.17 55.14
N ILE A 172 0.89 -6.14 55.61
CA ILE A 172 0.00 -6.95 54.76
C ILE A 172 -1.04 -6.04 54.08
N ALA A 173 -1.72 -5.18 54.85
CA ALA A 173 -2.70 -4.24 54.31
C ALA A 173 -2.08 -3.29 53.26
N GLN A 174 -0.88 -2.77 53.53
CA GLN A 174 -0.15 -1.93 52.57
C GLN A 174 0.20 -2.69 51.28
N THR A 175 0.58 -3.97 51.39
CA THR A 175 0.94 -4.79 50.23
C THR A 175 -0.28 -5.13 49.38
N LEU A 176 -1.43 -5.41 50.01
CA LEU A 176 -2.71 -5.60 49.30
C LEU A 176 -3.14 -4.34 48.54
N ILE A 177 -2.93 -3.14 49.11
CA ILE A 177 -3.18 -1.87 48.42
C ILE A 177 -2.30 -1.76 47.18
N LYS A 178 -1.00 -2.10 47.28
CA LYS A 178 -0.08 -2.08 46.13
C LYS A 178 -0.51 -3.04 45.01
N ILE A 179 -0.94 -4.26 45.37
CA ILE A 179 -1.49 -5.23 44.40
C ILE A 179 -2.73 -4.64 43.72
N LYS A 180 -3.66 -4.05 44.47
CA LYS A 180 -4.84 -3.38 43.91
C LYS A 180 -4.45 -2.27 42.92
N THR A 181 -3.49 -1.43 43.29
CA THR A 181 -2.98 -0.36 42.42
C THR A 181 -2.32 -0.93 41.16
N GLY A 182 -1.55 -2.01 41.28
CA GLY A 182 -0.95 -2.71 40.13
C GLY A 182 -2.01 -3.25 39.17
N ILE A 183 -3.07 -3.87 39.69
CA ILE A 183 -4.22 -4.37 38.89
C ILE A 183 -4.92 -3.21 38.17
N GLU A 184 -5.14 -2.08 38.84
CA GLU A 184 -5.69 -0.88 38.19
C GLU A 184 -4.78 -0.35 37.09
N GLY A 185 -3.46 -0.35 37.30
CA GLY A 185 -2.46 -0.01 36.29
C GLY A 185 -2.54 -0.91 35.06
N LEU A 186 -2.63 -2.22 35.27
CA LEU A 186 -2.80 -3.20 34.21
C LEU A 186 -4.11 -2.97 33.43
N LYS A 187 -5.22 -2.73 34.12
CA LYS A 187 -6.53 -2.44 33.50
C LYS A 187 -6.48 -1.17 32.65
N ARG A 188 -5.79 -0.12 33.11
CA ARG A 188 -5.60 1.12 32.35
C ARG A 188 -4.76 0.88 31.10
N ALA A 189 -3.64 0.19 31.21
CA ALA A 189 -2.79 -0.14 30.08
C ALA A 189 -3.56 -0.95 29.02
N SER A 190 -4.28 -2.00 29.44
CA SER A 190 -5.07 -2.83 28.52
C SER A 190 -6.24 -2.08 27.87
N SER A 191 -6.87 -1.12 28.57
CA SER A 191 -8.02 -0.37 28.04
C SER A 191 -7.70 0.49 26.81
N THR A 192 -6.42 0.77 26.57
CA THR A 192 -5.95 1.49 25.38
C THR A 192 -6.18 0.68 24.10
N ILE A 193 -6.20 -0.66 24.19
CA ILE A 193 -6.47 -1.56 23.08
C ILE A 193 -7.95 -1.91 23.11
N LYS A 194 -8.72 -1.41 22.14
CA LYS A 194 -10.12 -1.80 21.96
C LYS A 194 -10.17 -3.23 21.42
N VAL A 195 -10.62 -4.16 22.26
CA VAL A 195 -10.88 -5.54 21.87
C VAL A 195 -12.37 -5.67 21.55
N LYS A 196 -12.72 -6.38 20.47
CA LYS A 196 -14.11 -6.75 20.22
C LYS A 196 -14.47 -7.86 21.21
N GLU A 197 -15.42 -7.61 22.09
CA GLU A 197 -15.99 -8.67 22.92
C GLU A 197 -16.65 -9.71 22.00
N GLY A 198 -16.30 -10.98 22.24
CA GLY A 198 -16.68 -12.12 21.40
C GLY A 198 -18.16 -12.44 21.45
#